data_AF-A0A2A2Y3R6-F1
#
_entry.id   AF-A0A2A2Y3R6-F1
#
_cell.length_a   1.000
_cell.length_b   1.000
_cell.length_c   1.000
_cell.angle_alpha   90.00
_cell.angle_beta   90.00
_cell.angle_gamma   90.00
#
_symmetry.space_group_name_H-M   'P 1'
#
loop_
_entity.id
_entity.type
_entity.pdbx_description
1 polymer ?
#
loop_
_entity_poly.entity_id
_entity_poly.type
_entity_poly.pdbx_seq_one_letter_code
_entity_poly.pdbx_strand_id
1 'polypeptide(L)'
;MIFILTDDQGWGDAKFAGHPYVKTPNLDRLAKEGTWLRQFYVAATVCSPSRTAFMTSHYPARHLVHGHFADRHHAPPLGNARPSAKERLALACPSGTKRRIPGVAAP
;
A
#
# COMPACT_ATOMS: atom_id res chain seq x y z
N MET A 1 7.22 -23.19 4.68
CA MET A 1 6.32 -22.26 3.97
C MET A 1 7.18 -21.24 3.24
N ILE A 2 6.94 -21.00 1.96
CA ILE A 2 7.68 -20.00 1.17
C ILE A 2 6.68 -18.97 0.66
N PHE A 3 6.97 -17.69 0.89
CA PHE A 3 6.21 -16.57 0.35
C PHE A 3 7.05 -15.88 -0.71
N ILE A 4 6.49 -15.72 -1.90
CA ILE A 4 7.09 -14.98 -3.02
C ILE A 4 6.17 -13.77 -3.25
N LEU A 5 6.69 -12.57 -2.99
CA LEU A 5 5.97 -11.31 -3.17
C LEU A 5 6.76 -10.45 -4.16
N THR A 6 6.12 -10.11 -5.28
CA THR A 6 6.68 -9.32 -6.37
C THR A 6 6.39 -7.84 -6.15
N ASP A 7 7.37 -6.98 -6.40
CA ASP A 7 7.22 -5.53 -6.29
C ASP A 7 6.71 -4.96 -7.62
N ASP A 8 5.71 -4.08 -7.57
CA ASP A 8 5.11 -3.38 -8.71
C ASP A 8 4.60 -4.25 -9.88
N GLN A 9 4.38 -5.55 -9.66
CA GLN A 9 3.82 -6.43 -10.68
C GLN A 9 2.32 -6.17 -10.90
N GLY A 10 1.96 -5.79 -12.12
CA GLY A 10 0.60 -5.65 -12.58
C GLY A 10 -0.10 -6.98 -12.87
N TRP A 11 -1.42 -6.95 -12.87
CA TRP A 11 -2.26 -8.12 -13.14
C TRP A 11 -1.94 -8.80 -14.48
N GLY A 12 -1.70 -8.00 -15.52
CA GLY A 12 -1.47 -8.46 -16.88
C GLY A 12 -0.02 -8.77 -17.22
N ASP A 13 0.91 -8.71 -16.26
CA ASP A 13 2.35 -8.80 -16.56
C ASP A 13 2.84 -10.23 -16.79
N ALA A 14 2.11 -11.24 -16.30
CA ALA A 14 2.47 -12.63 -16.48
C ALA A 14 1.81 -13.27 -17.71
N LYS A 15 2.46 -14.26 -18.30
CA LYS A 15 1.93 -14.97 -19.48
C LYS A 15 0.63 -15.70 -19.17
N PHE A 16 0.56 -16.40 -18.02
CA PHE A 16 -0.68 -17.04 -17.56
C PHE A 16 -1.85 -16.07 -17.36
N ALA A 17 -1.58 -14.78 -17.14
CA ALA A 17 -2.59 -13.73 -17.02
C ALA A 17 -3.00 -13.11 -18.37
N GLY A 18 -2.41 -13.56 -19.48
CA GLY A 18 -2.77 -13.15 -20.84
C GLY A 18 -1.77 -12.22 -21.53
N HIS A 19 -0.58 -11.97 -20.96
CA HIS A 19 0.40 -11.09 -21.60
C HIS A 19 0.79 -11.62 -23.01
N PRO A 20 0.80 -10.80 -24.08
CA PRO A 20 1.14 -11.26 -25.43
C PRO A 20 2.61 -11.69 -25.56
N TYR A 21 3.55 -10.88 -25.04
CA TYR A 21 5.00 -11.03 -25.26
C TYR A 21 5.83 -11.62 -24.11
N VAL A 22 5.49 -11.34 -22.85
CA VAL A 22 6.26 -11.80 -21.68
C VAL A 22 6.25 -13.32 -21.58
N LYS A 23 7.40 -13.90 -21.22
CA LYS A 23 7.59 -15.33 -21.01
C LYS A 23 7.89 -15.58 -19.53
N THR A 24 6.99 -16.27 -18.84
CA THR A 24 7.12 -16.58 -17.41
C THR A 24 6.99 -18.09 -17.14
N PRO A 25 7.83 -18.95 -17.75
CA PRO A 25 7.61 -20.40 -17.76
C PRO A 25 7.51 -21.01 -16.36
N ASN A 26 8.25 -20.49 -15.38
CA ASN A 26 8.19 -20.96 -14.00
C ASN A 26 6.89 -20.55 -13.30
N LEU A 27 6.42 -19.31 -13.48
CA LEU A 27 5.15 -18.86 -12.89
C LEU A 27 3.96 -19.52 -13.57
N ASP A 28 4.04 -19.73 -14.89
CA ASP A 28 2.99 -20.41 -15.66
C ASP A 28 2.85 -21.87 -15.20
N ARG A 29 3.98 -22.55 -14.93
CA ARG A 29 3.99 -23.89 -14.35
C ARG A 29 3.36 -23.90 -12.96
N LEU A 30 3.72 -22.94 -12.09
CA LEU A 30 3.12 -22.81 -10.76
C LEU A 30 1.60 -22.54 -10.81
N ALA A 31 1.15 -21.70 -11.74
CA ALA A 31 -0.27 -21.41 -11.93
C ALA A 31 -1.06 -22.62 -12.46
N LYS A 32 -0.43 -23.46 -13.29
CA LYS A 32 -1.04 -24.69 -13.84
C LYS A 32 -1.09 -25.84 -12.83
N GLU A 33 -0.02 -26.03 -12.06
CA GLU A 33 0.09 -27.10 -11.06
C GLU A 33 -0.61 -26.76 -9.74
N GLY A 34 -0.79 -25.46 -9.45
CA GLY A 34 -1.40 -24.96 -8.22
C GLY A 34 -2.78 -24.33 -8.42
N THR A 35 -3.15 -23.47 -7.47
CA THR A 35 -4.39 -22.69 -7.52
C THR A 35 -4.11 -21.27 -7.93
N TRP A 36 -4.71 -20.83 -9.03
CA TRP A 36 -4.66 -19.45 -9.49
C TRP A 36 -5.85 -18.64 -8.97
N LEU A 37 -5.56 -17.59 -8.20
CA LEU A 37 -6.58 -16.65 -7.70
C LEU A 37 -6.81 -15.55 -8.75
N ARG A 38 -7.92 -15.64 -9.49
CA ARG A 38 -8.34 -14.64 -10.51
C ARG A 38 -8.79 -13.29 -9.92
N GLN A 39 -9.04 -13.25 -8.61
CA GLN A 39 -9.51 -12.08 -7.88
C GLN A 39 -8.75 -11.97 -6.56
N PHE A 40 -7.49 -11.53 -6.63
CA PHE A 40 -6.66 -11.27 -5.46
C PHE A 40 -6.42 -9.77 -5.32
N TYR A 41 -6.78 -9.20 -4.17
CA TYR A 41 -6.70 -7.76 -3.92
C TYR A 41 -5.73 -7.44 -2.80
N VAL A 42 -5.00 -6.34 -2.95
CA VAL A 42 -4.14 -5.76 -1.91
C VAL A 42 -4.91 -4.75 -1.07
N ALA A 43 -4.57 -4.63 0.21
CA ALA A 43 -5.23 -3.67 1.10
C ALA A 43 -4.88 -2.19 0.79
N ALA A 44 -3.82 -1.95 0.01
CA ALA A 44 -3.41 -0.62 -0.43
C ALA A 44 -2.59 -0.71 -1.72
N THR A 45 -2.61 0.35 -2.53
CA THR A 45 -1.91 0.44 -3.83
C THR A 45 -0.44 0.85 -3.72
N VAL A 46 0.05 1.12 -2.51
CA VAL A 46 1.43 1.56 -2.26
C VAL A 46 2.21 0.47 -1.52
N CYS A 47 3.50 0.35 -1.81
CA CYS A 47 4.34 -0.75 -1.37
C CYS A 47 4.42 -0.91 0.17
N SER A 48 4.63 0.19 0.92
CA SER A 48 4.70 0.18 2.38
C SER A 48 3.41 -0.33 3.04
N PRO A 49 2.22 0.29 2.81
CA PRO A 49 0.99 -0.20 3.41
C PRO A 49 0.58 -1.59 2.91
N SER A 50 0.82 -1.92 1.63
CA SER A 50 0.54 -3.27 1.09
C SER A 50 1.33 -4.35 1.85
N ARG A 51 2.64 -4.14 2.05
CA ARG A 51 3.49 -5.05 2.83
C ARG A 51 3.09 -5.11 4.31
N THR A 52 2.72 -3.99 4.91
CA THR A 52 2.22 -3.98 6.30
C THR A 52 1.00 -4.90 6.45
N ALA A 53 0.03 -4.81 5.54
CA ALA A 53 -1.14 -5.68 5.58
C ALA A 53 -0.79 -7.15 5.37
N PHE A 54 0.12 -7.44 4.44
CA PHE A 54 0.59 -8.80 4.18
C PHE A 54 1.25 -9.43 5.42
N MET A 55 2.15 -8.70 6.11
CA MET A 55 2.90 -9.25 7.25
C MET A 55 2.10 -9.32 8.56
N THR A 56 1.13 -8.43 8.75
CA THR A 56 0.38 -8.32 10.02
C THR A 56 -1.04 -8.88 9.94
N SER A 57 -1.54 -9.19 8.74
CA SER A 57 -2.94 -9.54 8.48
C SER A 57 -3.94 -8.47 8.98
N HIS A 58 -3.49 -7.23 9.15
CA HIS A 58 -4.33 -6.10 9.54
C HIS A 58 -4.43 -5.08 8.42
N TYR A 59 -5.53 -4.32 8.40
CA TYR A 59 -5.59 -3.13 7.57
C TYR A 59 -4.46 -2.15 7.94
N PRO A 60 -3.76 -1.53 6.96
CA PRO A 60 -2.60 -0.67 7.22
C PRO A 60 -2.89 0.50 8.15
N ALA A 61 -4.13 1.00 8.13
CA ALA A 61 -4.61 2.06 9.01
C ALA A 61 -4.48 1.73 10.51
N ARG A 62 -4.51 0.44 10.88
CA ARG A 62 -4.29 -0.01 12.27
C ARG A 62 -2.87 0.27 12.76
N HIS A 63 -1.91 0.32 11.83
CA HIS A 63 -0.49 0.54 12.09
C HIS A 63 -0.02 1.95 11.68
N LEU A 64 -0.95 2.85 11.34
CA LEU A 64 -0.66 4.23 10.90
C LEU A 64 0.24 4.30 9.66
N VAL A 65 0.25 3.24 8.83
CA VAL A 65 0.99 3.21 7.57
C VAL A 65 0.05 3.61 6.45
N HIS A 66 0.14 4.86 6.01
CA HIS A 66 -0.77 5.44 5.01
C HIS A 66 -0.11 5.71 3.65
N GLY A 67 1.23 5.72 3.59
CA GLY A 67 1.98 6.04 2.39
C GLY A 67 3.32 5.30 2.34
N HIS A 68 4.08 5.56 1.28
CA HIS A 68 5.43 5.03 1.16
C HIS A 68 6.38 5.74 2.13
N PHE A 69 7.34 5.00 2.68
CA PHE A 69 8.40 5.55 3.53
C PHE A 69 9.51 6.14 2.65
N ALA A 70 9.20 7.21 1.92
CA ALA A 70 10.15 7.87 1.02
C ALA A 70 11.08 8.85 1.75
N ASP A 71 10.63 9.42 2.86
CA ASP A 71 11.31 10.49 3.57
C ASP A 71 11.86 9.98 4.90
N ARG A 72 13.19 10.10 5.08
CA ARG A 72 13.91 9.72 6.31
C ARG A 72 13.49 10.57 7.52
N HIS A 73 12.77 11.67 7.30
CA HIS A 73 12.25 12.56 8.35
C HIS A 73 10.79 12.30 8.73
N HIS A 74 10.09 11.39 8.04
CA HIS A 74 8.65 11.12 8.25
C HIS A 74 8.35 9.79 8.92
N ALA A 75 9.35 9.11 9.51
CA ALA A 75 9.06 8.03 10.42
C ALA A 75 8.16 8.59 11.54
N PRO A 76 6.90 8.12 11.70
CA PRO A 76 6.12 8.52 12.86
C PRO A 76 6.95 8.17 14.09
N PRO A 77 7.05 9.07 15.08
CA PRO A 77 7.78 8.75 16.31
C PRO A 77 7.26 7.40 16.82
N LEU A 78 8.19 6.49 17.13
CA LEU A 78 7.90 5.22 17.80
C LEU A 78 7.42 5.55 19.23
N GLY A 79 6.22 6.08 19.30
CA GLY A 79 5.62 6.71 20.46
C GLY A 79 4.12 6.60 20.30
N ASN A 80 3.53 5.81 21.20
CA ASN A 80 2.12 5.60 21.45
C ASN A 80 1.31 6.89 21.66
N ALA A 81 1.10 7.67 20.61
CA ALA A 81 0.08 8.71 20.59
C ALA A 81 -0.56 8.78 19.21
N ARG A 82 -1.87 8.55 19.13
CA ARG A 82 -2.62 8.92 17.93
C ARG A 82 -2.46 10.44 17.79
N PRO A 83 -1.90 10.95 16.68
CA PRO A 83 -1.91 12.39 16.45
C PRO A 83 -3.36 12.87 16.47
N SER A 84 -3.59 13.99 17.14
CA SER A 84 -4.89 14.65 17.24
C SER A 84 -5.46 14.92 15.84
N ALA A 85 -6.78 15.08 15.73
CA ALA A 85 -7.42 15.38 14.44
C ALA A 85 -6.80 16.62 13.73
N LYS A 86 -6.26 17.58 14.49
CA LYS A 86 -5.55 18.75 13.96
C LYS A 86 -4.19 18.41 13.35
N GLU A 87 -3.43 17.51 13.96
CA GLU A 87 -2.12 17.08 13.44
C GLU A 87 -2.28 16.23 12.17
N ARG A 88 -3.35 15.42 12.09
CA ARG A 88 -3.69 14.66 10.87
C ARG A 88 -4.00 15.56 9.67
N LEU A 89 -4.66 16.70 9.90
CA LEU A 89 -4.95 17.68 8.85
C LEU A 89 -3.68 18.39 8.36
N ALA A 90 -2.70 18.59 9.24
CA ALA A 90 -1.40 19.18 8.90
C ALA A 90 -0.50 18.22 8.10
N LEU A 91 -0.53 16.93 8.43
CA LEU A 91 0.25 15.88 7.74
C LEU A 91 -0.34 15.47 6.38
N ALA A 92 -1.63 15.67 6.14
CA ALA A 92 -2.28 15.32 4.88
C ALA A 92 -1.96 16.26 3.70
N CYS A 93 -1.26 17.38 3.94
CA CYS A 93 -0.94 18.36 2.90
C CYS A 93 0.57 18.67 2.88
N PRO A 94 1.35 18.01 2.00
CA PRO A 94 2.79 18.26 1.90
C PRO A 94 3.14 19.58 1.18
N SER A 95 2.16 20.35 0.70
CA SER A 95 2.40 21.53 -0.14
C SER A 95 2.27 22.89 0.55
N GLY A 96 2.27 22.94 1.90
CA GLY A 96 2.31 24.21 2.66
C GLY A 96 1.19 25.22 2.35
N THR A 97 0.19 24.83 1.57
CA THR A 97 -0.88 25.71 1.13
C THR A 97 -2.07 25.43 2.04
N LYS A 98 -2.21 26.26 3.09
CA LYS A 98 -3.44 26.34 3.89
C LYS A 98 -4.59 26.70 2.95
N ARG A 99 -5.22 25.71 2.32
CA ARG A 99 -6.47 25.92 1.62
C ARG A 99 -7.52 26.13 2.71
N ARG A 100 -7.78 27.40 3.00
CA ARG A 100 -8.86 27.86 3.88
C ARG A 100 -10.13 27.15 3.41
N ILE A 101 -10.68 26.25 4.23
CA ILE A 101 -12.00 25.69 3.99
C ILE A 101 -12.98 26.87 4.17
N PRO A 102 -13.70 27.31 3.13
CA PRO A 102 -14.67 28.39 3.29
C PRO A 102 -15.81 27.85 4.15
N GLY A 103 -16.09 28.49 5.30
CA GLY A 103 -17.31 28.24 6.07
C GLY A 103 -17.15 27.67 7.49
N VAL A 104 -15.93 27.43 7.99
CA VAL A 104 -15.75 27.08 9.41
C VAL A 104 -15.34 28.34 10.18
N ALA A 105 -16.33 29.01 10.77
CA ALA A 105 -16.09 29.99 11.82
C ALA A 105 -15.43 29.28 13.02
N ALA A 106 -14.29 29.79 13.46
CA ALA A 106 -13.66 29.34 14.70
C ALA A 106 -14.41 29.97 15.90
N PRO A 107 -14.63 29.24 17.00
CA PRO A 107 -14.85 29.88 18.30
C PRO A 107 -13.56 30.56 18.80
#